data_AF-A0A2M8Q932-F1
#
_entry.id   AF-A0A2M8Q932-F1
#
_cell.length_a   1.000
_cell.length_b   1.000
_cell.length_c   1.000
_cell.angle_alpha   90.00
_cell.angle_beta   90.00
_cell.angle_gamma   90.00
#
_symmetry.space_group_name_H-M   'P 1'
#
loop_
_entity.id
_entity.type
_entity.pdbx_description
1 polymer ?
#
loop_
_entity_poly.entity_id
_entity_poly.type
_entity_poly.pdbx_seq_one_letter_code
_entity_poly.pdbx_strand_id
1 'polypeptide(L)'
;LNAPPLQTLVIGADYTILLYAAPDEIPESLLAERIADFLARTTIWRERERKGKRYTYNLRPLVFELRYLGYDPTLEEHRIFLRVQARSGATGRPDEVVDALGFDDFARTLRRDRLYFADNEDDVAVMAQYPVISQEQIAAPRGVRGESLRRPAPGVEIGPREGQRSINERAVDEFI
;
A
#
# COMPACT_ATOMS: atom_id res chain seq x y z
N LEU A 1 20.57 -25.99 16.00
CA LEU A 1 19.48 -24.98 15.97
C LEU A 1 18.76 -25.11 14.63
N ASN A 2 17.64 -25.85 14.60
CA ASN A 2 16.81 -26.05 13.40
C ASN A 2 15.52 -25.23 13.53
N ALA A 3 15.66 -23.91 13.73
CA ALA A 3 14.51 -23.03 13.67
C ALA A 3 14.17 -22.77 12.20
N PRO A 4 12.87 -22.71 11.83
CA PRO A 4 12.48 -22.30 10.49
C PRO A 4 13.01 -20.89 10.18
N PRO A 5 13.29 -20.56 8.91
CA PRO A 5 13.75 -19.22 8.54
C PRO A 5 12.79 -18.14 9.05
N LEU A 6 13.31 -17.07 9.66
CA LEU A 6 12.47 -15.99 10.23
C LEU A 6 11.45 -15.41 9.25
N GLN A 7 11.79 -15.39 7.95
CA GLN A 7 10.90 -14.94 6.88
C GLN A 7 9.64 -15.80 6.71
N THR A 8 9.68 -17.08 7.08
CA THR A 8 8.50 -17.96 7.01
C THR A 8 7.57 -17.81 8.21
N LEU A 9 8.03 -17.16 9.28
CA LEU A 9 7.25 -16.93 10.49
C LEU A 9 6.37 -15.68 10.39
N VAL A 10 6.66 -14.76 9.46
CA VAL A 10 5.83 -13.55 9.29
C VAL A 10 4.45 -13.93 8.76
N ILE A 11 3.40 -13.45 9.44
CA ILE A 11 2.00 -13.70 9.09
C ILE A 11 1.23 -12.43 8.74
N GLY A 12 1.70 -11.28 9.21
CA GLY A 12 1.07 -9.98 8.99
C GLY A 12 2.06 -8.84 9.17
N ALA A 13 1.65 -7.65 8.76
CA ALA A 13 2.43 -6.44 9.00
C ALA A 13 1.52 -5.21 9.10
N ASP A 14 1.92 -4.27 9.94
CA ASP A 14 1.36 -2.93 9.99
C ASP A 14 2.32 -1.93 9.36
N TYR A 15 1.76 -1.00 8.60
CA TYR A 15 2.47 0.09 7.97
C TYR A 15 1.80 1.43 8.25
N THR A 16 2.61 2.48 8.30
CA THR A 16 2.20 3.85 8.11
C THR A 16 2.65 4.28 6.72
N ILE A 17 1.68 4.60 5.86
CA ILE A 17 1.92 5.28 4.59
C ILE A 17 1.94 6.78 4.90
N LEU A 18 3.06 7.41 4.58
CA LEU A 18 3.26 8.86 4.64
C LEU A 18 3.18 9.40 3.22
N LEU A 19 2.23 10.29 2.93
CA LEU A 19 2.13 11.02 1.66
C LEU A 19 2.52 12.46 1.92
N TYR A 20 3.60 12.93 1.31
CA TYR A 20 4.06 14.31 1.48
C TYR A 20 3.28 15.21 0.53
N ALA A 21 2.62 16.22 1.09
CA ALA A 21 1.75 17.13 0.36
C ALA A 21 1.63 18.45 1.13
N ALA A 22 1.64 19.56 0.40
CA ALA A 22 1.39 20.87 0.99
C ALA A 22 -0.03 20.92 1.61
N PRO A 23 -0.29 21.86 2.54
CA PRO A 23 -1.64 22.06 3.05
C PRO A 23 -2.65 22.23 1.90
N ASP A 24 -3.78 21.54 2.02
CA ASP A 24 -4.87 21.51 1.04
C ASP A 24 -4.53 20.95 -0.36
N GLU A 25 -3.28 20.52 -0.62
CA GLU A 25 -2.93 19.86 -1.88
C GLU A 25 -3.72 18.56 -2.04
N ILE A 26 -3.85 17.76 -0.98
CA ILE A 26 -4.74 16.60 -0.94
C ILE A 26 -5.84 16.86 0.11
N PRO A 27 -7.09 17.08 -0.32
CA PRO A 27 -8.20 17.21 0.64
C PRO A 27 -8.36 15.94 1.49
N GLU A 28 -8.54 16.09 2.80
CA GLU A 28 -8.75 14.95 3.70
C GLU A 28 -9.99 14.12 3.30
N SER A 29 -11.02 14.80 2.77
CA SER A 29 -12.24 14.17 2.26
C SER A 29 -11.96 13.22 1.10
N LEU A 30 -11.03 13.59 0.20
CA LEU A 30 -10.61 12.76 -0.91
C LEU A 30 -9.90 11.49 -0.40
N LEU A 31 -9.01 11.61 0.59
CA LEU A 31 -8.36 10.44 1.20
C LEU A 31 -9.38 9.48 1.81
N ALA A 32 -10.34 10.01 2.57
CA ALA A 32 -11.43 9.22 3.14
C ALA A 32 -12.28 8.53 2.06
N GLU A 33 -12.63 9.25 0.99
CA GLU A 33 -13.37 8.71 -0.15
C GLU A 33 -12.60 7.56 -0.84
N ARG A 34 -11.32 7.77 -1.17
CA ARG A 34 -10.49 6.75 -1.82
C ARG A 34 -10.34 5.49 -0.97
N ILE A 35 -10.20 5.65 0.35
CA ILE A 35 -10.15 4.53 1.28
C ILE A 35 -11.48 3.78 1.32
N ALA A 36 -12.61 4.50 1.38
CA ALA A 36 -13.94 3.88 1.35
C ALA A 36 -14.18 3.11 0.05
N ASP A 37 -13.85 3.71 -1.10
CA ASP A 37 -13.92 3.08 -2.42
C ASP A 37 -13.05 1.84 -2.52
N PHE A 38 -11.81 1.90 -2.01
CA PHE A 38 -10.90 0.76 -1.97
C PHE A 38 -11.52 -0.39 -1.17
N LEU A 39 -12.06 -0.09 0.01
CA LEU A 39 -12.62 -1.09 0.91
C LEU A 39 -13.93 -1.69 0.39
N ALA A 40 -14.73 -0.93 -0.36
CA ALA A 40 -15.98 -1.38 -0.99
C ALA A 40 -15.76 -2.32 -2.19
N ARG A 41 -14.59 -2.27 -2.83
CA ARG A 41 -14.25 -3.20 -3.93
C ARG A 41 -14.04 -4.60 -3.37
N THR A 42 -14.46 -5.61 -4.13
CA THR A 42 -14.12 -7.02 -3.88
C THR A 42 -12.82 -7.44 -4.57
N THR A 43 -12.43 -6.69 -5.61
CA THR A 43 -11.37 -7.09 -6.53
C THR A 43 -10.51 -5.90 -6.93
N ILE A 44 -9.20 -6.03 -6.71
CA ILE A 44 -8.17 -5.07 -7.12
C ILE A 44 -7.03 -5.88 -7.73
N TRP A 45 -6.99 -5.96 -9.06
CA TRP A 45 -6.00 -6.77 -9.76
C TRP A 45 -4.63 -6.10 -9.77
N ARG A 46 -3.59 -6.90 -9.50
CA ARG A 46 -2.18 -6.50 -9.55
C ARG A 46 -1.39 -7.51 -10.35
N GLU A 47 -0.41 -7.02 -11.11
CA GLU A 47 0.51 -7.85 -11.90
C GLU A 47 1.91 -7.76 -11.31
N ARG A 48 2.58 -8.90 -11.19
CA ARG A 48 3.95 -9.00 -10.72
C ARG A 48 4.72 -10.01 -11.55
N GLU A 49 6.04 -9.91 -11.50
CA GLU A 49 6.93 -10.89 -12.08
C GLU A 49 7.69 -11.64 -10.98
N ARG A 50 7.79 -12.97 -11.11
CA ARG A 50 8.63 -13.81 -10.25
C ARG A 50 9.34 -14.84 -11.10
N LYS A 51 10.68 -14.88 -11.03
CA LYS A 51 11.52 -15.80 -11.82
C LYS A 51 11.19 -15.75 -13.33
N GLY A 52 11.00 -14.55 -13.89
CA GLY A 52 10.68 -14.35 -15.31
C GLY A 52 9.24 -14.68 -15.71
N LYS A 53 8.37 -15.06 -14.76
CA LYS A 53 6.95 -15.34 -15.02
C LYS A 53 6.07 -14.26 -14.43
N ARG A 54 5.27 -13.62 -15.29
CA ARG A 54 4.22 -12.69 -14.86
C ARG A 54 3.03 -13.47 -14.28
N TYR A 55 2.51 -12.98 -13.16
CA TYR A 55 1.31 -13.49 -12.52
C TYR A 55 0.43 -12.33 -12.06
N THR A 56 -0.89 -12.55 -12.13
CA THR A 56 -1.91 -11.59 -11.72
C THR A 56 -2.59 -12.10 -10.46
N TYR A 57 -2.81 -11.22 -9.48
CA TYR A 57 -3.52 -11.56 -8.25
C TYR A 57 -4.44 -10.44 -7.77
N ASN A 58 -5.41 -10.79 -6.93
CA ASN A 58 -6.29 -9.85 -6.26
C ASN A 58 -5.65 -9.35 -4.95
N LEU A 59 -5.34 -8.06 -4.87
CA LEU A 59 -4.77 -7.41 -3.70
C LEU A 59 -5.78 -7.23 -2.57
N ARG A 60 -7.04 -6.94 -2.91
CA ARG A 60 -8.08 -6.54 -1.94
C ARG A 60 -8.21 -7.48 -0.73
N PRO A 61 -8.27 -8.81 -0.87
CA PRO A 61 -8.42 -9.70 0.30
C PRO A 61 -7.19 -9.72 1.22
N LEU A 62 -6.04 -9.21 0.78
CA LEU A 62 -4.81 -9.15 1.57
C LEU A 62 -4.72 -7.90 2.45
N VAL A 63 -5.65 -6.95 2.28
CA VAL A 63 -5.73 -5.72 3.08
C VAL A 63 -6.84 -5.88 4.12
N PHE A 64 -6.44 -5.90 5.38
CA PHE A 64 -7.32 -6.13 6.53
C PHE A 64 -7.84 -4.83 7.11
N GLU A 65 -6.97 -3.83 7.26
CA GLU A 65 -7.35 -2.51 7.73
C GLU A 65 -6.69 -1.44 6.88
N LEU A 66 -7.45 -0.37 6.62
CA LEU A 66 -6.98 0.82 5.95
C LEU A 66 -7.71 2.01 6.57
N ARG A 67 -6.98 2.93 7.20
CA ARG A 67 -7.56 4.08 7.91
C ARG A 67 -6.71 5.33 7.72
N TYR A 68 -7.37 6.45 7.44
CA TYR A 68 -6.72 7.75 7.50
C TYR A 68 -6.48 8.14 8.97
N LEU A 69 -5.28 8.63 9.28
CA LEU A 69 -4.86 9.04 10.63
C LEU A 69 -4.76 10.56 10.81
N GLY A 70 -4.97 11.33 9.74
CA GLY A 70 -4.88 12.79 9.76
C GLY A 70 -3.65 13.35 9.04
N TYR A 71 -3.62 14.68 8.96
CA TYR A 71 -2.54 15.48 8.41
C TYR A 71 -1.63 16.00 9.52
N ASP A 72 -0.32 15.95 9.31
CA ASP A 72 0.68 16.61 10.15
C ASP A 72 1.16 17.90 9.47
N PRO A 73 0.75 19.09 9.94
CA PRO A 73 1.13 20.35 9.31
C PRO A 73 2.59 20.74 9.54
N THR A 74 3.30 20.12 10.50
CA THR A 74 4.71 20.43 10.75
C THR A 74 5.61 19.70 9.74
N LEU A 75 5.20 18.50 9.34
CA LEU A 75 5.94 17.64 8.41
C LEU A 75 5.36 17.65 6.99
N GLU A 76 4.24 18.36 6.79
CA GLU A 76 3.49 18.42 5.53
C GLU A 76 3.18 17.01 4.98
N GLU A 77 2.61 16.15 5.82
CA GLU A 77 2.32 14.77 5.45
C GLU A 77 0.93 14.28 5.89
N HIS A 78 0.28 13.52 5.02
CA HIS A 78 -0.88 12.70 5.36
C HIS A 78 -0.43 11.33 5.84
N ARG A 79 -1.08 10.82 6.89
CA ARG A 79 -0.79 9.50 7.45
C ARG A 79 -1.94 8.53 7.23
N ILE A 80 -1.63 7.35 6.71
CA ILE A 80 -2.60 6.27 6.52
C ILE A 80 -2.06 5.01 7.20
N PHE A 81 -2.85 4.45 8.11
CA PHE A 81 -2.59 3.14 8.68
C PHE A 81 -3.02 2.04 7.72
N LEU A 82 -2.17 1.02 7.58
CA LEU A 82 -2.43 -0.15 6.76
C LEU A 82 -2.04 -1.42 7.52
N ARG A 83 -2.98 -2.36 7.65
CA ARG A 83 -2.71 -3.74 8.09
C ARG A 83 -2.92 -4.71 6.95
N VAL A 84 -1.96 -5.59 6.73
CA VAL A 84 -1.97 -6.57 5.64
C VAL A 84 -1.56 -7.97 6.08
N GLN A 85 -1.99 -8.96 5.32
CA GLN A 85 -1.38 -10.28 5.36
C GLN A 85 0.05 -10.21 4.80
N ALA A 86 1.00 -10.88 5.46
CA ALA A 86 2.39 -10.93 5.03
C ALA A 86 2.94 -12.36 5.04
N ARG A 87 2.21 -13.28 4.40
CA ARG A 87 2.59 -14.70 4.30
C ARG A 87 3.28 -14.98 2.96
N SER A 88 4.14 -16.00 2.95
CA SER A 88 4.77 -16.50 1.71
C SER A 88 3.71 -16.81 0.65
N GLY A 89 3.79 -16.15 -0.51
CA GLY A 89 2.87 -16.34 -1.64
C GLY A 89 1.61 -15.47 -1.60
N ALA A 90 1.25 -14.89 -0.46
CA ALA A 90 0.07 -14.05 -0.28
C ALA A 90 0.41 -12.88 0.66
N THR A 91 1.11 -11.88 0.11
CA THR A 91 1.58 -10.68 0.81
C THR A 91 0.88 -9.45 0.25
N GLY A 92 0.13 -8.75 1.09
CA GLY A 92 -0.39 -7.42 0.78
C GLY A 92 0.75 -6.41 0.75
N ARG A 93 0.78 -5.58 -0.28
CA ARG A 93 1.93 -4.73 -0.62
C ARG A 93 1.55 -3.26 -0.50
N PRO A 94 2.21 -2.48 0.37
CA PRO A 94 1.82 -1.09 0.63
C PRO A 94 1.96 -0.21 -0.61
N ASP A 95 2.95 -0.46 -1.47
CA ASP A 95 3.13 0.25 -2.74
C ASP A 95 1.93 0.09 -3.69
N GLU A 96 1.36 -1.11 -3.75
CA GLU A 96 0.20 -1.39 -4.61
C GLU A 96 -1.12 -0.87 -4.04
N VAL A 97 -1.18 -0.69 -2.71
CA VAL A 97 -2.29 -0.03 -2.02
C VAL A 97 -2.28 1.46 -2.36
N VAL A 98 -1.11 2.12 -2.32
CA VAL A 98 -0.99 3.53 -2.71
C VAL A 98 -1.42 3.74 -4.17
N ASP A 99 -0.95 2.90 -5.09
CA ASP A 99 -1.40 2.90 -6.49
C ASP A 99 -2.92 2.66 -6.61
N ALA A 100 -3.49 1.77 -5.78
CA ALA A 100 -4.94 1.51 -5.81
C ALA A 100 -5.78 2.71 -5.35
N LEU A 101 -5.22 3.51 -4.44
CA LEU A 101 -5.82 4.74 -3.94
C LEU A 101 -5.65 5.91 -4.92
N GLY A 102 -4.75 5.79 -5.91
CA GLY A 102 -4.47 6.81 -6.92
C GLY A 102 -3.49 7.89 -6.45
N PHE A 103 -2.61 7.58 -5.48
CA PHE A 103 -1.62 8.52 -4.94
C PHE A 103 -0.18 8.13 -5.28
N ASP A 104 0.03 7.36 -6.34
CA ASP A 104 1.36 6.90 -6.78
C ASP A 104 2.26 8.01 -7.32
N ASP A 105 1.66 9.11 -7.79
CA ASP A 105 2.35 10.34 -8.23
C ASP A 105 2.81 11.25 -7.07
N PHE A 106 2.44 10.92 -5.82
CA PHE A 106 2.88 11.68 -4.65
C PHE A 106 4.18 11.12 -4.07
N ALA A 107 5.03 12.04 -3.61
CA ALA A 107 6.19 11.70 -2.79
C ALA A 107 5.69 10.99 -1.52
N ARG A 108 6.33 9.87 -1.17
CA ARG A 108 5.83 9.02 -0.08
C ARG A 108 6.90 8.24 0.63
N THR A 109 6.59 7.85 1.86
CA THR A 109 7.36 6.87 2.64
C THR A 109 6.44 5.74 3.10
N LEU A 110 6.88 4.50 2.93
CA LEU A 110 6.19 3.31 3.40
C LEU A 110 6.93 2.78 4.63
N ARG A 111 6.52 3.23 5.82
CA ARG A 111 7.15 2.80 7.07
C ARG A 111 6.46 1.55 7.56
N ARG A 112 7.24 0.49 7.82
CA ARG A 112 6.73 -0.72 8.46
C ARG A 112 6.89 -0.58 9.97
N ASP A 113 5.78 -0.45 10.68
CA ASP A 113 5.80 -0.19 12.12
C ASP A 113 5.78 -1.49 12.94
N ARG A 114 5.17 -2.56 12.42
CA ARG A 114 5.10 -3.86 13.11
C ARG A 114 5.10 -5.04 12.14
N LEU A 115 5.70 -6.14 12.59
CA LEU A 115 5.59 -7.47 12.01
C LEU A 115 4.87 -8.38 13.00
N TYR A 116 4.01 -9.25 12.49
CA TYR A 116 3.34 -10.28 13.28
C TYR A 116 3.94 -11.64 12.96
N PHE A 117 4.30 -12.41 13.98
CA PHE A 117 4.95 -13.71 13.83
C PHE A 117 4.07 -14.88 14.27
N ALA A 118 4.20 -16.02 13.59
CA ALA A 118 3.40 -17.23 13.84
C ALA A 118 3.77 -17.96 15.15
N ASP A 119 4.96 -17.71 15.69
CA ASP A 119 5.49 -18.30 16.92
C ASP A 119 5.30 -17.39 18.14
N ASN A 120 4.63 -16.24 17.99
CA ASN A 120 4.25 -15.35 19.07
C ASN A 120 2.72 -15.42 19.28
N GLU A 121 2.29 -15.84 20.47
CA GLU A 121 0.86 -16.06 20.77
C GLU A 121 0.02 -14.79 20.69
N ASP A 122 0.55 -13.64 21.14
CA ASP A 122 -0.14 -12.35 21.07
C ASP A 122 -0.32 -11.90 19.62
N ASP A 123 0.71 -12.06 18.79
CA ASP A 123 0.64 -11.75 17.36
C ASP A 123 -0.37 -12.65 16.65
N VAL A 124 -0.40 -13.94 16.99
CA VAL A 124 -1.38 -14.89 16.47
C VAL A 124 -2.79 -14.49 16.88
N ALA A 125 -3.00 -14.09 18.14
CA ALA A 125 -4.31 -13.66 18.64
C ALA A 125 -4.82 -12.40 17.91
N VAL A 126 -3.94 -11.44 17.61
CA VAL A 126 -4.30 -10.27 16.80
C VAL A 126 -4.67 -10.70 15.38
N MET A 127 -3.85 -11.52 14.74
CA MET A 127 -4.05 -11.89 13.34
C MET A 127 -5.18 -12.91 13.12
N ALA A 128 -5.57 -13.67 14.15
CA ALA A 128 -6.67 -14.64 14.10
C ALA A 128 -8.05 -14.00 13.88
N GLN A 129 -8.16 -12.67 14.07
CA GLN A 129 -9.38 -11.91 13.79
C GLN A 129 -9.64 -11.74 12.27
N TYR A 130 -8.64 -12.04 11.44
CA TYR A 130 -8.73 -11.90 9.99
C TYR A 130 -8.61 -13.27 9.31
N PRO A 131 -9.24 -13.44 8.13
CA PRO A 131 -9.11 -14.68 7.38
C PRO A 131 -7.68 -14.87 6.89
N VAL A 132 -7.21 -16.12 6.90
CA VAL A 132 -5.96 -16.49 6.23
C VAL A 132 -6.26 -16.74 4.76
N ILE A 133 -5.68 -15.91 3.90
CA ILE A 133 -5.88 -15.95 2.45
C ILE A 133 -4.73 -16.70 1.78
N SER A 134 -5.05 -17.75 1.03
CA SER A 134 -4.06 -18.53 0.27
C SER A 134 -3.70 -17.86 -1.06
N GLN A 135 -2.58 -18.27 -1.64
CA GLN A 135 -2.14 -17.80 -2.95
C GLN A 135 -3.13 -18.19 -4.06
N GLU A 136 -3.75 -19.36 -3.97
CA GLU A 136 -4.74 -19.86 -4.93
C GLU A 136 -6.02 -19.02 -4.90
N GLN A 137 -6.44 -18.56 -3.72
CA GLN A 137 -7.67 -17.75 -3.57
C GLN A 137 -7.55 -16.36 -4.21
N ILE A 138 -6.33 -15.83 -4.32
CA ILE A 138 -6.08 -14.52 -4.94
C ILE A 138 -5.64 -14.62 -6.40
N ALA A 139 -5.29 -15.81 -6.88
CA ALA A 139 -4.80 -15.98 -8.24
C ALA A 139 -5.88 -15.61 -9.25
N ALA A 140 -5.50 -14.83 -10.26
CA ALA A 140 -6.43 -14.50 -11.33
C ALA A 140 -6.81 -15.76 -12.14
N PRO A 141 -8.07 -15.86 -12.60
CA PRO A 141 -8.47 -16.89 -13.55
C PRO A 141 -7.60 -16.89 -14.81
N ARG A 142 -7.51 -18.06 -15.48
CA ARG A 142 -6.77 -18.17 -16.75
C ARG A 142 -7.31 -17.16 -17.77
N GLY A 143 -6.41 -16.37 -18.37
CA GLY A 143 -6.74 -15.37 -19.41
C GLY A 143 -6.86 -13.93 -18.92
N VAL A 144 -6.85 -13.69 -17.62
CA VAL A 144 -6.92 -12.35 -17.00
C VAL A 144 -5.51 -11.72 -17.02
N ARG A 145 -5.24 -10.80 -17.97
CA ARG A 145 -3.91 -10.17 -18.17
C ARG A 145 -3.94 -8.64 -18.25
N GLY A 146 -2.94 -8.02 -17.60
CA GLY A 146 -2.24 -6.79 -18.01
C GLY A 146 -2.98 -5.46 -17.97
N GLU A 147 -3.77 -5.19 -19.01
CA GLU A 147 -4.24 -3.84 -19.35
C GLU A 147 -5.73 -3.66 -19.12
N SER A 148 -6.55 -4.67 -19.38
CA SER A 148 -8.02 -4.59 -19.27
C SER A 148 -8.55 -4.51 -17.84
N LEU A 149 -7.66 -4.61 -16.85
CA LEU A 149 -7.99 -4.72 -15.42
C LEU A 149 -7.40 -3.59 -14.58
N ARG A 150 -6.45 -2.84 -15.14
CA ARG A 150 -6.03 -1.57 -14.57
C ARG A 150 -7.13 -0.58 -14.88
N ARG A 151 -8.14 -0.52 -14.01
CA ARG A 151 -8.81 0.75 -13.78
C ARG A 151 -7.95 1.46 -12.74
N PRO A 152 -6.98 2.31 -13.13
CA PRO A 152 -6.43 3.23 -12.16
C PRO A 152 -7.61 3.96 -11.53
N ALA A 153 -7.53 4.27 -10.22
CA ALA A 153 -8.40 5.31 -9.72
C ALA A 153 -8.20 6.52 -10.64
N PRO A 154 -9.26 7.23 -11.07
CA PRO A 154 -9.06 8.44 -11.87
C PRO A 154 -8.00 9.27 -11.15
N GLY A 155 -6.91 9.58 -11.86
CA GLY A 155 -5.76 10.27 -11.28
C GLY A 155 -6.25 11.51 -10.54
N VAL A 156 -5.59 11.86 -9.44
CA VAL A 156 -6.03 13.04 -8.71
C VAL A 156 -5.73 14.27 -9.56
N GLU A 157 -6.76 14.84 -10.19
CA GLU A 157 -6.69 16.16 -10.83
C GLU A 157 -6.62 17.21 -9.71
N ILE A 158 -5.42 17.42 -9.20
CA ILE A 158 -5.12 18.53 -8.30
C ILE A 158 -4.77 19.71 -9.19
N GLY A 159 -5.33 20.90 -8.89
CA GLY A 159 -5.10 22.12 -9.64
C GLY A 159 -3.60 22.39 -9.90
N PRO A 160 -3.26 23.20 -10.90
CA PRO A 160 -1.87 23.43 -11.29
C PRO A 160 -1.01 23.73 -10.06
N ARG A 161 0.03 22.92 -9.87
CA ARG A 161 1.06 23.12 -8.83
C ARG A 161 1.73 24.47 -9.10
N GLU A 162 1.19 25.55 -8.56
CA GLU A 162 1.82 26.86 -8.64
C GLU A 162 3.12 26.82 -7.82
N GLY A 163 4.25 26.95 -8.52
CA GLY A 163 5.48 27.43 -7.91
C GLY A 163 6.57 26.43 -7.51
N GLN A 164 6.53 25.16 -7.91
CA GLN A 164 7.67 24.27 -7.66
C GLN A 164 8.70 24.27 -8.79
N ARG A 165 9.80 25.00 -8.53
CA ARG A 165 11.11 24.70 -9.14
C ARG A 165 11.46 23.23 -8.92
N SER A 166 11.98 22.61 -9.96
CA SER A 166 12.35 21.18 -9.96
C SER A 166 13.37 20.90 -8.84
N ILE A 167 13.36 19.69 -8.29
CA ILE A 167 14.41 19.18 -7.41
C ILE A 167 15.83 19.34 -8.01
N ASN A 168 15.95 19.41 -9.35
CA ASN A 168 17.21 19.72 -10.03
C ASN A 168 17.67 21.18 -9.87
N GLU A 169 16.78 22.12 -9.59
CA GLU A 169 17.11 23.55 -9.40
C GLU A 169 17.55 23.87 -7.98
N ARG A 170 17.14 23.09 -6.97
CA ARG A 170 17.55 23.29 -5.57
C ARG A 170 18.98 22.83 -5.27
N ALA A 171 19.54 21.93 -6.09
CA ALA A 171 20.89 21.41 -5.89
C ALA A 171 22.01 22.34 -6.40
N VAL A 172 21.67 23.47 -7.02
CA VAL A 172 22.65 24.42 -7.59
C VAL A 172 23.08 25.51 -6.60
N ASP A 173 22.26 25.82 -5.60
CA ASP A 173 22.51 26.94 -4.66
C ASP A 173 23.34 26.57 -3.42
N GLU A 174 23.68 25.29 -3.19
CA GLU A 174 24.58 24.88 -2.08
C GLU A 174 26.07 24.83 -2.47
N PHE A 175 26.43 25.21 -3.70
CA PHE A 175 27.82 25.26 -4.17
C PHE A 175 28.16 26.59 -4.88
N ILE A 176 27.95 27.72 -4.19
CA ILE A 176 28.61 29.01 -4.50
C ILE A 176 29.27 29.57 -3.25
#